data_AF-A0A0C1J538-F1
#
_entry.id   AF-A0A0C1J538-F1
#
_cell.length_a   1.000
_cell.length_b   1.000
_cell.length_c   1.000
_cell.angle_alpha   90.00
_cell.angle_beta   90.00
_cell.angle_gamma   90.00
#
_symmetry.space_group_name_H-M   'P 1'
#
loop_
_entity.id
_entity.type
_entity.pdbx_description
1 polymer ?
#
loop_
_entity_poly.entity_id
_entity_poly.type
_entity_poly.pdbx_seq_one_letter_code
_entity_poly.pdbx_strand_id
1 'polypeptide(L)'
;MSLAYDFDIVAIAPDEVDPEHGHTAVTGRPPVRAQFRDIKTADALRAASPKIRRIFLESGFSLDTVGDHQSGGFYQPEDTEDRNLILKRLFANIRNMGVQGEYSGEFDFHHFLAHVRSAKPGNVAHAAPVRPSRPPSPGAARPERRTIAGRIGFALGLAVILFVFLKLLAQHGAAL
;
A
#
# COMPACT_ATOMS: atom_id res chain seq x y z
N MET A 1 7.60 -12.85 -17.27
CA MET A 1 6.11 -12.81 -17.19
C MET A 1 5.70 -11.35 -17.31
N SER A 2 4.68 -11.01 -18.10
CA SER A 2 4.23 -9.63 -18.25
C SER A 2 3.32 -9.22 -17.10
N LEU A 3 3.49 -8.00 -16.57
CA LEU A 3 2.57 -7.38 -15.60
C LEU A 3 1.20 -7.11 -16.23
N ALA A 4 0.12 -7.18 -15.44
CA ALA A 4 -1.23 -6.80 -15.85
C ALA A 4 -1.62 -5.44 -15.24
N TYR A 5 -2.04 -4.50 -16.10
CA TYR A 5 -2.22 -3.09 -15.73
C TYR A 5 -3.67 -2.69 -15.48
N ASP A 6 -4.59 -3.64 -15.38
CA ASP A 6 -5.98 -3.38 -15.01
C ASP A 6 -6.07 -2.81 -13.59
N PHE A 7 -6.90 -1.79 -13.42
CA PHE A 7 -7.15 -1.15 -12.14
C PHE A 7 -8.62 -0.77 -12.01
N ASP A 8 -9.13 -0.82 -10.79
CA ASP A 8 -10.48 -0.44 -10.42
C ASP A 8 -10.49 0.89 -9.67
N ILE A 9 -11.62 1.59 -9.74
CA ILE A 9 -11.86 2.75 -8.90
C ILE A 9 -12.57 2.28 -7.64
N VAL A 10 -12.02 2.65 -6.50
CA VAL A 10 -12.50 2.24 -5.18
C VAL A 10 -12.79 3.49 -4.36
N ALA A 11 -13.98 3.55 -3.76
CA ALA A 11 -14.31 4.61 -2.82
C ALA A 11 -13.42 4.52 -1.57
N ILE A 12 -12.87 5.66 -1.17
CA ILE A 12 -12.13 5.82 0.08
C ILE A 12 -13.16 6.04 1.19
N ALA A 13 -13.05 5.24 2.26
CA ALA A 13 -13.92 5.41 3.40
C ALA A 13 -13.62 6.77 4.08
N PRO A 14 -14.63 7.50 4.58
CA PRO A 14 -14.44 8.85 5.14
C PRO A 14 -13.45 8.94 6.31
N ASP A 15 -13.23 7.82 7.00
CA ASP A 15 -12.29 7.65 8.12
C ASP A 15 -10.85 7.38 7.67
N GLU A 16 -10.61 7.05 6.40
CA GLU A 16 -9.27 6.85 5.81
C GLU A 16 -8.71 8.12 5.14
N VAL A 17 -9.48 9.20 5.10
CA VAL A 17 -9.04 10.48 4.53
C VAL A 17 -8.17 11.20 5.54
N ASP A 18 -6.85 11.20 5.31
CA ASP A 18 -5.92 12.05 6.05
C ASP A 18 -6.29 13.54 5.82
N PRO A 19 -6.59 14.31 6.88
CA PRO A 19 -6.98 15.72 6.75
C PRO A 19 -5.92 16.60 6.08
N GLU A 20 -4.64 16.20 6.04
CA GLU A 20 -3.59 16.95 5.34
C GLU A 20 -3.50 16.65 3.83
N HIS A 21 -3.98 15.49 3.38
CA HIS A 21 -3.93 15.05 1.97
C HIS A 21 -5.30 15.00 1.28
N GLY A 22 -6.37 15.34 1.99
CA GLY A 22 -7.76 15.37 1.53
C GLY A 22 -8.10 16.48 0.52
N HIS A 23 -7.27 16.73 -0.49
CA HIS A 23 -7.66 17.57 -1.61
C HIS A 23 -8.50 16.78 -2.61
N THR A 24 -9.78 16.53 -2.29
CA THR A 24 -10.92 16.77 -3.20
C THR A 24 -12.23 16.26 -2.60
N ALA A 25 -12.93 17.13 -1.86
CA ALA A 25 -14.38 17.04 -1.68
C ALA A 25 -15.01 18.41 -2.00
N VAL A 26 -14.75 18.93 -3.20
CA VAL A 26 -15.45 20.11 -3.73
C VAL A 26 -16.67 19.69 -4.56
N THR A 27 -16.82 18.40 -4.88
CA THR A 27 -17.79 17.87 -5.85
C THR A 27 -18.96 17.11 -5.21
N GLY A 28 -18.99 16.94 -3.88
CA GLY A 28 -20.05 16.19 -3.18
C GLY A 28 -20.04 14.67 -3.42
N ARG A 29 -19.06 14.13 -4.15
CA ARG A 29 -18.83 12.68 -4.30
C ARG A 29 -17.80 12.18 -3.27
N PRO A 30 -17.90 10.92 -2.82
CA PRO A 30 -16.87 10.32 -1.97
C PRO A 30 -15.49 10.40 -2.64
N PRO A 31 -14.40 10.64 -1.89
CA PRO A 31 -13.07 10.54 -2.44
C PRO A 31 -12.82 9.11 -2.95
N VAL A 32 -12.12 8.98 -4.07
CA VAL A 32 -11.85 7.69 -4.73
C VAL A 32 -10.37 7.50 -4.99
N ARG A 33 -9.94 6.23 -5.10
CA ARG A 33 -8.58 5.84 -5.48
C ARG A 33 -8.60 4.77 -6.58
N ALA A 34 -7.57 4.76 -7.42
CA ALA A 34 -7.32 3.69 -8.36
C ALA A 34 -6.51 2.58 -7.68
N GLN A 35 -6.93 1.33 -7.84
CA GLN A 35 -6.24 0.17 -7.28
C GLN A 35 -5.99 -0.87 -8.37
N PHE A 36 -4.73 -1.29 -8.52
CA PHE A 36 -4.37 -2.35 -9.48
C PHE A 36 -4.99 -3.69 -9.08
N ARG A 37 -5.55 -4.41 -10.06
CA ARG A 37 -6.09 -5.75 -9.88
C ARG A 37 -4.99 -6.80 -9.69
N ASP A 38 -3.84 -6.59 -10.35
CA ASP A 38 -2.69 -7.47 -10.26
C ASP A 38 -1.76 -7.06 -9.12
N ILE A 39 -1.56 -7.98 -8.18
CA ILE A 39 -0.61 -7.83 -7.07
C ILE A 39 0.81 -7.57 -7.56
N LYS A 40 1.24 -8.21 -8.65
CA LYS A 40 2.60 -8.06 -9.17
C LYS A 40 2.84 -6.64 -9.68
N THR A 41 1.83 -6.02 -10.27
CA THR A 41 1.88 -4.63 -10.73
C THR A 41 2.00 -3.65 -9.57
N ALA A 42 1.22 -3.88 -8.50
CA ALA A 42 1.33 -3.08 -7.28
C ALA A 42 2.69 -3.26 -6.59
N ASP A 43 3.20 -4.51 -6.53
CA ASP A 43 4.54 -4.83 -6.01
C ASP A 43 5.65 -4.13 -6.82
N ALA A 44 5.54 -4.16 -8.16
CA ALA A 44 6.51 -3.51 -9.06
C ALA A 44 6.58 -2.00 -8.81
N LEU A 45 5.43 -1.34 -8.59
CA LEU A 45 5.42 0.08 -8.20
C LEU A 45 5.99 0.30 -6.79
N ARG A 46 5.73 -0.59 -5.83
CA ARG A 46 6.34 -0.49 -4.49
C ARG A 46 7.87 -0.62 -4.54
N ALA A 47 8.39 -1.43 -5.45
CA ALA A 47 9.82 -1.56 -5.68
C ALA A 47 10.45 -0.40 -6.49
N ALA A 48 9.66 0.42 -7.17
CA ALA A 48 10.14 1.58 -7.91
C ALA A 48 10.74 2.66 -7.00
N SER A 49 11.38 3.67 -7.58
CA SER A 49 12.00 4.77 -6.84
C SER A 49 10.96 5.55 -6.02
N PRO A 50 11.38 6.23 -4.92
CA PRO A 50 10.48 7.05 -4.13
C PRO A 50 9.72 8.10 -4.95
N LYS A 51 10.35 8.62 -6.01
CA LYS A 51 9.74 9.61 -6.89
C LYS A 51 8.63 9.00 -7.75
N ILE A 52 8.86 7.82 -8.33
CA ILE A 52 7.82 7.11 -9.09
C ILE A 52 6.64 6.78 -8.19
N ARG A 53 6.88 6.23 -7.00
CA ARG A 53 5.81 5.95 -6.02
C ARG A 53 5.00 7.20 -5.70
N ARG A 54 5.68 8.31 -5.43
CA ARG A 54 5.05 9.60 -5.13
C ARG A 54 4.16 10.09 -6.26
N ILE A 55 4.64 10.00 -7.51
CA ILE A 55 3.83 10.36 -8.70
C ILE A 55 2.52 9.57 -8.72
N PHE A 56 2.54 8.26 -8.50
CA PHE A 56 1.32 7.45 -8.50
C PHE A 56 0.40 7.77 -7.31
N LEU A 57 0.95 7.86 -6.10
CA LEU A 57 0.19 8.19 -4.88
C LEU A 57 -0.51 9.56 -4.99
N GLU A 58 0.22 10.60 -5.39
CA GLU A 58 -0.34 11.96 -5.55
C GLU A 58 -1.34 12.06 -6.71
N SER A 59 -1.36 11.08 -7.60
CA SER A 59 -2.33 10.99 -8.69
C SER A 59 -3.63 10.29 -8.28
N GLY A 60 -3.64 9.63 -7.11
CA GLY A 60 -4.78 8.89 -6.59
C GLY A 60 -4.68 7.38 -6.77
N PHE A 61 -3.49 6.81 -7.03
CA PHE A 61 -3.30 5.37 -7.02
C PHE A 61 -2.98 4.85 -5.61
N SER A 62 -3.58 3.73 -5.23
CA SER A 62 -3.13 2.94 -4.09
C SER A 62 -2.03 1.98 -4.50
N LEU A 63 -1.08 1.78 -3.57
CA LEU A 63 -0.08 0.72 -3.66
C LEU A 63 -0.47 -0.52 -2.83
N ASP A 64 -1.64 -0.49 -2.19
CA ASP A 64 -2.20 -1.60 -1.43
C ASP A 64 -2.68 -2.70 -2.36
N THR A 65 -2.62 -3.95 -1.89
CA THR A 65 -3.06 -5.12 -2.64
C THR A 65 -4.38 -5.63 -2.10
N VAL A 66 -5.38 -5.74 -2.97
CA VAL A 66 -6.65 -6.39 -2.65
C VAL A 66 -6.99 -7.30 -3.83
N GLY A 67 -6.84 -8.62 -3.62
CA GLY A 67 -7.54 -9.70 -4.30
C GLY A 67 -7.47 -9.82 -5.83
N ASP A 68 -7.08 -11.01 -6.27
CA ASP A 68 -6.96 -11.51 -7.66
C ASP A 68 -8.26 -11.39 -8.48
N HIS A 69 -8.45 -10.25 -9.17
CA HIS A 69 -9.57 -10.04 -10.11
C HIS A 69 -9.06 -10.16 -11.55
N GLN A 70 -9.30 -11.32 -12.14
CA GLN A 70 -8.72 -11.77 -13.41
C GLN A 70 -9.56 -11.43 -14.66
N SER A 71 -10.32 -10.34 -14.63
CA SER A 71 -10.94 -9.79 -15.84
C SER A 71 -9.99 -8.76 -16.47
N GLY A 72 -9.47 -9.06 -17.66
CA GLY A 72 -8.52 -8.18 -18.36
C GLY A 72 -9.19 -7.27 -19.38
N GLY A 73 -8.70 -6.03 -19.49
CA GLY A 73 -9.01 -5.11 -20.60
C GLY A 73 -10.32 -4.32 -20.48
N PHE A 74 -11.07 -4.51 -19.40
CA PHE A 74 -12.33 -3.81 -19.14
C PHE A 74 -12.36 -3.12 -17.79
N TYR A 75 -12.92 -1.91 -17.78
CA TYR A 75 -13.26 -1.15 -16.58
C TYR A 75 -14.77 -0.89 -16.53
N GLN A 76 -15.29 -0.55 -15.35
CA GLN A 76 -16.71 -0.33 -15.16
C GLN A 76 -17.15 0.99 -15.82
N PRO A 77 -18.27 1.04 -16.54
CA PRO A 77 -18.75 2.27 -17.18
C PRO A 77 -18.97 3.41 -16.19
N GLU A 78 -19.41 3.11 -14.97
CA GLU A 78 -19.68 4.07 -13.90
C GLU A 78 -18.41 4.81 -13.45
N ASP A 79 -17.27 4.12 -13.51
CA ASP A 79 -15.96 4.63 -13.09
C ASP A 79 -15.29 5.52 -14.15
N THR A 80 -15.91 5.72 -15.32
CA THR A 80 -15.29 6.42 -16.46
C THR A 80 -14.81 7.82 -16.09
N GLU A 81 -15.64 8.58 -15.37
CA GLU A 81 -15.31 9.97 -14.99
C GLU A 81 -14.13 10.02 -14.02
N ASP A 82 -14.18 9.21 -12.96
CA ASP A 82 -13.15 9.15 -11.91
C ASP A 82 -11.83 8.59 -12.43
N ARG A 83 -11.89 7.54 -13.28
CA ARG A 83 -10.74 7.01 -14.00
C ARG A 83 -10.05 8.09 -14.84
N ASN A 84 -10.82 8.86 -15.60
CA ASN A 84 -10.26 9.92 -16.43
C ASN A 84 -9.64 11.05 -15.59
N LEU A 85 -10.25 11.38 -14.44
CA LEU A 85 -9.71 12.37 -13.52
C LEU A 85 -8.35 11.93 -12.93
N ILE A 86 -8.26 10.69 -12.45
CA ILE A 86 -7.03 10.10 -11.91
C ILE A 86 -5.94 10.02 -12.98
N LEU A 87 -6.26 9.55 -14.18
CA LEU A 87 -5.29 9.49 -15.29
C LEU A 87 -4.81 10.88 -15.71
N LYS A 88 -5.70 11.88 -15.71
CA LYS A 88 -5.32 13.28 -15.99
C LYS A 88 -4.34 13.81 -14.94
N ARG A 89 -4.58 13.53 -13.66
CA ARG A 89 -3.64 13.86 -12.56
C ARG A 89 -2.31 13.15 -12.74
N LEU A 90 -2.33 11.85 -13.08
CA LEU A 90 -1.12 11.07 -13.35
C LEU A 90 -0.26 11.67 -14.44
N PHE A 91 -0.84 12.00 -15.59
CA PHE A 91 -0.07 12.58 -16.68
C PHE A 91 0.41 14.00 -16.38
N ALA A 92 -0.32 14.78 -15.58
CA ALA A 92 0.15 16.06 -15.09
C ALA A 92 1.35 15.90 -14.14
N ASN A 93 1.28 14.97 -13.18
CA ASN A 93 2.35 14.71 -12.22
C ASN A 93 3.61 14.16 -12.90
N ILE A 94 3.48 13.24 -13.85
CA ILE A 94 4.59 12.76 -14.68
C ILE A 94 5.26 13.92 -15.43
N ARG A 95 4.46 14.82 -16.01
CA ARG A 95 4.98 15.99 -16.74
C ARG A 95 5.71 16.98 -15.83
N ASN A 96 5.15 17.23 -14.65
CA ASN A 96 5.67 18.24 -13.71
C ASN A 96 6.91 17.75 -12.96
N MET A 97 6.91 16.48 -12.53
CA MET A 97 7.98 15.91 -11.71
C MET A 97 9.07 15.25 -12.57
N GLY A 98 8.71 14.70 -13.74
CA GLY A 98 9.60 13.95 -14.61
C GLY A 98 9.95 12.55 -14.09
N VAL A 99 10.10 11.59 -15.01
CA VAL A 99 10.44 10.19 -14.71
C VAL A 99 11.80 9.76 -15.30
N GLN A 100 12.52 10.67 -15.95
CA GLN A 100 13.79 10.36 -16.60
C GLN A 100 14.88 10.04 -15.57
N GLY A 101 15.57 8.92 -15.77
CA GLY A 101 16.63 8.44 -14.86
C GLY A 101 16.11 7.79 -13.58
N GLU A 102 14.80 7.71 -13.39
CA GLU A 102 14.20 7.06 -12.23
C GLU A 102 14.12 5.54 -12.42
N TYR A 103 14.40 4.80 -11.35
CA TYR A 103 14.21 3.35 -11.34
C TYR A 103 12.72 3.03 -11.24
N SER A 104 12.13 2.40 -12.25
CA SER A 104 10.71 2.00 -12.25
C SER A 104 10.48 0.57 -11.75
N GLY A 105 11.51 -0.13 -11.27
CA GLY A 105 11.38 -1.55 -10.92
C GLY A 105 11.06 -2.39 -12.16
N GLU A 106 10.14 -3.34 -12.00
CA GLU A 106 9.57 -4.10 -13.13
C GLU A 106 8.43 -3.35 -13.83
N PHE A 107 8.03 -2.18 -13.33
CA PHE A 107 6.93 -1.41 -13.91
C PHE A 107 7.34 -0.82 -15.27
N ASP A 108 6.54 -1.14 -16.28
CA ASP A 108 6.73 -0.71 -17.67
C ASP A 108 5.69 0.36 -18.03
N PHE A 109 6.14 1.61 -18.10
CA PHE A 109 5.31 2.74 -18.49
C PHE A 109 4.74 2.63 -19.90
N HIS A 110 5.47 2.05 -20.85
CA HIS A 110 4.99 1.90 -22.22
C HIS A 110 3.83 0.92 -22.28
N HIS A 111 3.96 -0.22 -21.60
CA HIS A 111 2.92 -1.22 -21.56
C HIS A 111 1.70 -0.74 -20.75
N PHE A 112 1.91 -0.04 -19.64
CA PHE A 112 0.84 0.63 -18.89
C PHE A 112 0.07 1.64 -19.78
N LEU A 113 0.78 2.51 -20.51
CA LEU A 113 0.14 3.48 -21.42
C LEU A 113 -0.57 2.81 -22.59
N ALA A 114 -0.05 1.68 -23.11
CA ALA A 114 -0.74 0.89 -24.12
C ALA A 114 -2.05 0.31 -23.57
N HIS A 115 -2.01 -0.26 -22.37
CA HIS A 115 -3.18 -0.81 -21.68
C HIS A 115 -4.25 0.26 -21.44
N VAL A 116 -3.86 1.43 -20.89
CA VAL A 116 -4.79 2.54 -20.62
C VAL A 116 -5.54 2.97 -21.89
N ARG A 117 -4.87 2.95 -23.05
CA ARG A 117 -5.44 3.29 -24.37
C ARG A 117 -6.35 2.21 -24.94
N SER A 118 -6.05 0.93 -24.68
CA SER A 118 -6.84 -0.19 -25.20
C SER A 118 -8.02 -0.60 -24.31
N ALA A 119 -7.98 -0.24 -23.03
CA ALA A 119 -9.01 -0.58 -22.06
C ALA A 119 -10.37 0.04 -22.44
N LYS A 120 -11.45 -0.74 -22.33
CA LYS A 120 -12.81 -0.32 -22.73
C LYS A 120 -13.77 -0.39 -21.55
N PRO A 121 -14.81 0.46 -21.53
CA PRO A 121 -15.90 0.27 -20.58
C PRO A 121 -16.61 -1.06 -20.91
N GLY A 122 -16.89 -1.87 -19.91
CA GLY A 122 -17.50 -3.18 -20.08
C GLY A 122 -18.11 -3.71 -18.79
N ASN A 123 -18.85 -4.81 -18.88
CA ASN A 123 -19.55 -5.37 -17.72
C ASN A 123 -18.54 -6.16 -16.87
N VAL A 124 -18.05 -5.53 -15.79
CA VAL A 124 -17.08 -6.11 -14.86
C VAL A 124 -17.71 -6.17 -13.47
N ALA A 125 -17.50 -7.26 -12.74
CA ALA A 125 -18.02 -7.39 -11.39
C ALA A 125 -17.44 -6.29 -10.48
N HIS A 126 -18.29 -5.67 -9.64
CA HIS A 126 -17.87 -4.66 -8.67
C HIS A 126 -16.77 -5.21 -7.76
N ALA A 127 -15.63 -4.51 -7.70
CA ALA A 127 -14.70 -4.66 -6.59
C ALA A 127 -15.44 -4.27 -5.30
N ALA A 128 -15.53 -5.20 -4.34
CA ALA A 128 -16.22 -4.92 -3.09
C ALA A 128 -15.54 -3.74 -2.37
N PRO A 129 -16.30 -2.81 -1.76
CA PRO A 129 -15.70 -1.73 -0.98
C PRO A 129 -14.80 -2.33 0.09
N VAL A 130 -13.56 -1.83 0.16
CA VAL A 130 -12.58 -2.21 1.20
C VAL A 130 -13.22 -1.86 2.54
N ARG A 131 -13.74 -2.86 3.24
CA ARG A 131 -14.26 -2.65 4.59
C ARG A 131 -13.04 -2.45 5.49
N PRO A 132 -12.97 -1.38 6.30
CA PRO A 132 -11.96 -1.29 7.33
C PRO A 132 -12.06 -2.55 8.20
N SER A 133 -10.94 -3.24 8.37
CA SER A 133 -10.83 -4.37 9.28
C SER A 133 -11.25 -3.89 10.66
N ARG A 134 -12.46 -4.29 11.08
CA ARG A 134 -13.06 -3.94 12.37
C ARG A 134 -12.01 -4.20 13.47
N PRO A 135 -11.63 -3.19 14.27
CA PRO A 135 -10.77 -3.46 15.42
C PRO A 135 -11.50 -4.48 16.31
N PRO A 136 -10.81 -5.49 16.85
CA PRO A 136 -11.43 -6.47 17.72
C PRO A 136 -12.09 -5.73 18.89
N SER A 137 -13.41 -5.88 19.05
CA SER A 137 -14.15 -5.25 20.14
C SER A 137 -13.53 -5.64 21.49
N PRO A 138 -13.32 -4.67 22.40
CA PRO A 138 -12.89 -4.98 23.76
C PRO A 138 -13.99 -5.77 24.48
N GLY A 139 -13.55 -6.81 25.18
CA GLY A 139 -14.36 -7.94 25.60
C GLY A 139 -15.48 -7.61 26.60
N ALA A 140 -16.54 -8.41 26.51
CA ALA A 140 -17.45 -8.61 27.62
C ALA A 140 -16.70 -9.30 28.76
N ALA A 141 -16.69 -8.66 29.92
CA ALA A 141 -15.99 -9.09 31.11
C ALA A 141 -16.71 -10.25 31.84
N ARG A 142 -15.89 -11.18 32.35
CA ARG A 142 -15.93 -11.88 33.67
C ARG A 142 -15.81 -13.41 33.58
N PRO A 143 -15.34 -14.12 34.63
CA PRO A 143 -14.32 -13.74 35.61
C PRO A 143 -13.23 -14.82 35.81
N GLU A 144 -12.08 -14.38 36.32
CA GLU A 144 -11.18 -15.06 37.26
C GLU A 144 -11.01 -16.60 37.15
N ARG A 145 -9.90 -17.03 36.53
CA ARG A 145 -9.17 -18.24 36.97
C ARG A 145 -7.70 -17.94 37.15
N ARG A 146 -7.27 -18.12 38.39
CA ARG A 146 -5.93 -18.02 38.96
C ARG A 146 -4.83 -18.70 38.12
N THR A 147 -3.68 -18.01 38.07
CA THR A 147 -2.28 -18.52 38.11
C THR A 147 -1.88 -19.57 37.06
N ILE A 148 -0.84 -19.36 36.26
CA ILE A 148 0.57 -19.47 36.69
C ILE A 148 1.45 -18.59 35.79
N ALA A 149 2.28 -17.78 36.43
CA ALA A 149 3.41 -17.08 35.82
C ALA A 149 4.47 -18.08 35.36
N GLY A 150 5.00 -17.92 34.15
CA GLY A 150 6.20 -18.64 33.77
C GLY A 150 6.55 -18.56 32.29
N ARG A 151 7.70 -17.90 32.03
CA ARG A 151 8.67 -18.27 30.98
C ARG A 151 8.45 -17.70 29.58
N ILE A 152 8.38 -16.38 29.42
CA ILE A 152 8.91 -15.72 28.22
C ILE A 152 9.56 -14.39 28.65
N GLY A 153 10.79 -14.48 29.16
CA GLY A 153 11.50 -13.29 29.65
C GLY A 153 12.90 -13.52 30.22
N PHE A 154 13.43 -14.75 30.13
CA PHE A 154 14.73 -15.09 30.74
C PHE A 154 15.90 -15.17 29.74
N ALA A 155 15.64 -15.16 28.43
CA ALA A 155 16.69 -15.31 27.43
C ALA A 155 17.43 -14.00 27.10
N LEU A 156 16.77 -12.84 27.18
CA LEU A 156 17.40 -11.56 26.81
C LEU A 156 18.29 -10.97 27.91
N GLY A 157 17.91 -11.14 29.19
CA GLY A 157 18.66 -10.58 30.32
C GLY A 157 20.02 -11.25 30.56
N LEU A 158 20.12 -12.57 30.33
CA LEU A 158 21.37 -13.31 30.53
C LEU A 158 22.45 -12.90 29.52
N ALA A 159 22.07 -12.64 28.27
CA ALA A 159 23.01 -12.26 27.20
C ALA A 159 23.68 -10.91 27.46
N VAL A 160 22.93 -9.94 28.01
CA VAL A 160 23.47 -8.61 28.34
C VAL A 160 24.45 -8.69 29.51
N ILE A 161 24.12 -9.47 30.55
CA ILE A 161 25.02 -9.67 31.71
C ILE A 161 26.33 -10.34 31.26
N LEU A 162 26.25 -11.36 30.41
CA LEU A 162 27.43 -12.09 29.92
C LEU A 162 28.34 -11.20 29.05
N PHE A 163 27.74 -10.33 28.22
CA PHE A 163 28.49 -9.35 27.42
C PHE A 163 29.21 -8.32 28.29
N VAL A 164 28.54 -7.79 29.33
CA VAL A 164 29.18 -6.85 30.27
C VAL A 164 30.31 -7.53 31.04
N PHE A 165 30.11 -8.77 31.49
CA PHE A 165 31.13 -9.51 32.25
C PHE A 165 32.38 -9.82 31.41
N LEU A 166 32.20 -10.23 30.15
CA LEU A 166 33.32 -10.43 29.22
C LEU A 166 34.09 -9.14 28.96
N LYS A 167 33.39 -8.01 28.82
CA LYS A 167 34.03 -6.71 28.62
C LYS A 167 34.81 -6.26 29.86
N LEU A 168 34.29 -6.52 31.05
CA LEU A 168 34.92 -6.17 32.32
C LEU A 168 36.18 -7.01 32.59
N LEU A 169 36.15 -8.31 32.26
CA LEU A 169 37.33 -9.19 32.34
C LEU A 169 38.40 -8.80 31.32
N ALA A 170 38.03 -8.44 30.09
CA ALA A 170 38.98 -7.97 29.09
C ALA A 170 39.69 -6.65 29.51
N GLN A 171 39.01 -5.78 30.27
CA GLN A 171 39.61 -4.56 30.79
C GLN A 171 40.51 -4.78 32.02
N HIS A 172 40.28 -5.85 32.80
CA HIS A 172 41.11 -6.19 33.97
C HIS A 172 42.21 -7.21 33.68
N GLY A 173 42.18 -7.89 32.53
CA GLY A 173 43.22 -8.82 32.07
C GLY A 173 44.37 -8.17 31.29
N ALA A 174 44.37 -6.84 31.12
CA ALA A 174 45.45 -6.07 30.50
C ALA A 174 46.36 -5.37 31.54
N ALA A 175 46.30 -5.82 32.80
CA ALA A 175 47.19 -5.40 33.87
C ALA A 175 47.75 -6.63 34.62
N LEU A 176 48.51 -7.45 33.91
CA LEU A 176 49.57 -8.31 34.44
C LEU A 176 50.52 -8.72 33.31
#